data_AF-A0A9C9JQ32-F1
#
_entry.id   AF-A0A9C9JQ32-F1
#
_cell.length_a   1.000
_cell.length_b   1.000
_cell.length_c   1.000
_cell.angle_alpha   90.00
_cell.angle_beta   90.00
_cell.angle_gamma   90.00
#
_symmetry.space_group_name_H-M   'P 1'
#
loop_
_entity.id
_entity.type
_entity.pdbx_description
1 polymer ?
#
loop_
_entity_poly.entity_id
_entity_poly.type
_entity_poly.pdbx_seq_one_letter_code
_entity_poly.pdbx_strand_id
1 'polypeptide(L)'
;QAKSVKIVYRRSIHEMPAHPDEIEAARQEGIEFLFLTNPVKIQRSNNKLESIECIKMQLEDDPSGGRPRPVPITGSEFILPCDYMISAIGQDVEITDLKEKEGLALNRNTIQVNQATLETNRSRVFCGGDAVTGPLTAISAIAQGKNAAWSIDHFIKFGQSNGRSHEFISRKENFGEISKYEYADFSKSNRNKMPELEIAERIDNFNEVELGFTADQSLNETERCLECGCLEFNDCILRKYASEYDIDISKYAGDVKKYKIDNRHPYITLDPNKCINCGICIRTCSEILKVSAIDFVYRGFKTIVKPAMEKALTETNCISCGNCIDNCPTGAISEKMPFKVCGTVKKENHPSICSFCSLGCHLNFKVIDDDFYYVANTTPQIKKTTNYGYLCIRGRFGYRYLLDKNRLTHPAIQSGGKEKKVHWQEAIAHTSKKIKKIIDKYGPDSVAVFASPKLSNEELYLLQKLARVGFKNNNIASFSHLLYGNDLHALDQSLGLTASTVTLDELQNADTIVLINSNLTHENLVMELKIKEAQKKGAQVILINSSEIKLAKFAQQWINSVKGTNTYLLNAISNALIKNGKIGTDFISDYTNGFTEFKDMLA
;
A
#
# COMPACT_ATOMS: atom_id res chain seq x y z
N GLN A 1 52.71 -9.23 13.24
CA GLN A 1 51.97 -9.63 12.03
C GLN A 1 52.62 -10.87 11.43
N ALA A 2 51.80 -11.79 10.90
CA ALA A 2 52.30 -12.96 10.20
C ALA A 2 52.89 -12.54 8.84
N LYS A 3 53.99 -13.17 8.40
CA LYS A 3 54.61 -12.89 7.09
C LYS A 3 53.79 -13.44 5.91
N SER A 4 53.02 -14.50 6.16
CA SER A 4 52.11 -15.12 5.19
C SER A 4 51.04 -15.91 5.95
N VAL A 5 49.80 -15.89 5.46
CA VAL A 5 48.69 -16.67 6.02
C VAL A 5 48.19 -17.64 4.95
N LYS A 6 48.03 -18.90 5.32
CA LYS A 6 47.52 -19.95 4.42
C LYS A 6 46.30 -20.63 5.04
N ILE A 7 45.25 -20.82 4.24
CA ILE A 7 44.08 -21.60 4.62
C ILE A 7 44.18 -22.98 3.96
N VAL A 8 44.33 -24.00 4.79
CA VAL A 8 44.35 -25.40 4.35
C VAL A 8 42.92 -25.94 4.34
N TYR A 9 42.43 -26.35 3.17
CA TYR A 9 41.06 -26.80 3.00
C TYR A 9 40.98 -28.15 2.28
N ARG A 10 40.31 -29.12 2.91
CA ARG A 10 40.24 -30.51 2.42
C ARG A 10 39.37 -30.74 1.18
N ARG A 11 38.67 -29.73 0.66
CA ARG A 11 37.81 -29.81 -0.54
C ARG A 11 38.15 -28.71 -1.55
N SER A 12 37.42 -28.64 -2.66
CA SER A 12 37.56 -27.57 -3.64
C SER A 12 36.85 -26.28 -3.19
N ILE A 13 37.05 -25.21 -3.96
CA ILE A 13 36.36 -23.93 -3.77
C ILE A 13 34.84 -24.07 -3.88
N HIS A 14 34.32 -24.95 -4.75
CA HIS A 14 32.88 -25.10 -5.00
C HIS A 14 32.15 -25.69 -3.81
N GLU A 15 32.84 -26.48 -2.99
CA GLU A 15 32.27 -27.02 -1.78
C GLU A 15 32.55 -26.14 -0.56
N MET A 16 33.34 -25.06 -0.67
CA MET A 16 33.64 -24.22 0.49
C MET A 16 32.35 -23.56 1.01
N PRO A 17 32.05 -23.64 2.32
CA PRO A 17 30.80 -23.11 2.87
C PRO A 17 30.79 -21.57 3.00
N ALA A 18 31.93 -20.92 2.80
CA ALA A 18 32.07 -19.47 2.88
C ALA A 18 31.43 -18.77 1.68
N HIS A 19 30.97 -17.54 1.86
CA HIS A 19 30.38 -16.78 0.76
C HIS A 19 31.46 -16.45 -0.29
N PRO A 20 31.17 -16.49 -1.61
CA PRO A 20 32.17 -16.21 -2.64
C PRO A 20 32.91 -14.87 -2.47
N ASP A 21 32.21 -13.84 -2.00
CA ASP A 21 32.78 -12.51 -1.75
C ASP A 21 33.82 -12.53 -0.60
N GLU A 22 33.61 -13.35 0.43
CA GLU A 22 34.58 -13.50 1.54
C GLU A 22 35.85 -14.21 1.08
N ILE A 23 35.71 -15.22 0.21
CA ILE A 23 36.85 -15.94 -0.37
C ILE A 23 37.69 -14.99 -1.23
N GLU A 24 37.02 -14.13 -2.00
CA GLU A 24 37.68 -13.14 -2.86
C GLU A 24 38.35 -12.03 -2.03
N ALA A 25 37.69 -11.52 -0.99
CA ALA A 25 38.29 -10.55 -0.06
C ALA A 25 39.56 -11.11 0.60
N ALA A 26 39.51 -12.34 1.12
CA ALA A 26 40.67 -13.01 1.71
C ALA A 26 41.84 -13.14 0.71
N ARG A 27 41.56 -13.42 -0.56
CA ARG A 27 42.59 -13.46 -1.62
C ARG A 27 43.18 -12.09 -1.89
N GLN A 28 42.35 -11.05 -1.96
CA GLN A 28 42.81 -9.67 -2.16
C GLN A 28 43.69 -9.18 -1.01
N GLU A 29 43.43 -9.65 0.21
CA GLU A 29 44.26 -9.42 1.41
C GLU A 29 45.53 -10.28 1.47
N GLY A 30 45.77 -11.12 0.45
CA GLY A 30 47.00 -11.92 0.32
C GLY A 30 46.96 -13.29 1.03
N ILE A 31 45.78 -13.77 1.44
CA ILE A 31 45.63 -15.11 2.04
C ILE A 31 45.68 -16.19 0.94
N GLU A 32 46.59 -17.14 1.11
CA GLU A 32 46.76 -18.25 0.16
C GLU A 32 45.85 -19.44 0.51
N PHE A 33 45.06 -19.92 -0.44
CA PHE A 33 44.19 -21.08 -0.25
C PHE A 33 44.83 -22.37 -0.78
N LEU A 34 45.07 -23.33 0.10
CA LEU A 34 45.52 -24.67 -0.23
C LEU A 34 44.30 -25.61 -0.25
N PHE A 35 43.59 -25.63 -1.37
CA PHE A 35 42.47 -26.55 -1.59
C PHE A 35 42.96 -28.00 -1.72
N LEU A 36 42.03 -28.94 -1.57
CA LEU A 36 42.28 -30.38 -1.65
C LEU A 36 43.49 -30.80 -0.81
N THR A 37 43.63 -30.23 0.37
CA THR A 37 44.77 -30.43 1.27
C THR A 37 44.24 -30.62 2.69
N ASN A 38 44.71 -31.64 3.40
CA ASN A 38 44.29 -31.93 4.77
C ASN A 38 45.50 -32.13 5.69
N PRO A 39 45.57 -31.48 6.86
CA PRO A 39 46.65 -31.72 7.82
C PRO A 39 46.49 -33.11 8.47
N VAL A 40 47.57 -33.89 8.49
CA VAL A 40 47.60 -35.26 9.05
C VAL A 40 48.45 -35.36 10.32
N LYS A 41 49.52 -34.55 10.45
CA LYS A 41 50.41 -34.59 11.61
C LYS A 41 50.96 -33.21 11.94
N ILE A 42 51.05 -32.91 13.24
CA ILE A 42 51.66 -31.68 13.75
C ILE A 42 53.10 -32.00 14.14
N GLN A 43 54.07 -31.28 13.58
CA GLN A 43 55.48 -31.45 13.92
C GLN A 43 55.92 -30.34 14.87
N ARG A 44 56.48 -30.73 16.02
CA ARG A 44 56.89 -29.82 17.09
C ARG A 44 58.32 -30.12 17.51
N SER A 45 59.08 -29.05 17.77
CA SER A 45 60.42 -29.12 18.35
C SER A 45 60.51 -28.13 19.51
N ASN A 46 61.08 -28.55 20.65
CA ASN A 46 61.20 -27.72 21.86
C ASN A 46 59.88 -27.01 22.29
N ASN A 47 58.75 -27.74 22.24
CA ASN A 47 57.41 -27.21 22.54
C ASN A 47 56.92 -26.06 21.62
N LYS A 48 57.57 -25.81 20.49
CA LYS A 48 57.11 -24.87 19.46
C LYS A 48 56.67 -25.63 18.21
N LEU A 49 55.63 -25.11 17.55
CA LEU A 49 55.20 -25.59 16.24
C LEU A 49 56.27 -25.20 15.21
N GLU A 50 56.66 -26.15 14.37
CA GLU A 50 57.65 -25.93 13.30
C GLU A 50 57.01 -26.11 11.93
N SER A 51 56.17 -27.15 11.79
CA SER A 51 55.47 -27.44 10.54
C SER A 51 54.26 -28.33 10.78
N ILE A 52 53.41 -28.42 9.76
CA ILE A 52 52.34 -29.41 9.67
C ILE A 52 52.56 -30.29 8.45
N GLU A 53 52.43 -31.59 8.62
CA GLU A 53 52.41 -32.55 7.53
C GLU A 53 50.99 -32.57 6.95
N CYS A 54 50.87 -32.31 5.66
CA CYS A 54 49.61 -32.28 4.94
C CYS A 54 49.61 -33.38 3.87
N ILE A 55 48.43 -33.91 3.56
CA ILE A 55 48.21 -34.85 2.46
C ILE A 55 47.30 -34.21 1.41
N LYS A 56 47.50 -34.54 0.13
CA LYS A 56 46.57 -34.13 -0.92
C LYS A 56 45.31 -34.99 -0.87
N MET A 57 44.18 -34.36 -1.20
CA MET A 57 42.85 -34.97 -1.21
C MET A 57 42.32 -35.04 -2.64
N GLN A 58 41.50 -36.03 -2.95
CA GLN A 58 40.64 -36.06 -4.12
C GLN A 58 39.17 -36.11 -3.68
N LEU A 59 38.24 -35.73 -4.55
CA LEU A 59 36.82 -35.81 -4.27
C LEU A 59 36.22 -37.06 -4.91
N GLU A 60 35.49 -37.83 -4.12
CA GLU A 60 34.66 -38.93 -4.59
C GLU A 60 33.18 -38.58 -4.40
N ASP A 61 32.36 -38.88 -5.39
CA ASP A 61 30.93 -38.60 -5.35
C ASP A 61 30.25 -39.39 -4.23
N ASP A 62 29.35 -38.74 -3.49
CA ASP A 62 28.59 -39.42 -2.45
C ASP A 62 27.39 -40.17 -3.09
N PRO A 63 27.28 -41.51 -2.93
CA PRO A 63 26.19 -42.29 -3.51
C PRO A 63 24.78 -41.82 -3.10
N SER A 64 24.65 -41.09 -1.99
CA SER A 64 23.37 -40.53 -1.54
C SER A 64 23.03 -39.16 -2.15
N GLY A 65 23.78 -38.70 -3.17
CA GLY A 65 23.64 -37.34 -3.73
C GLY A 65 24.09 -36.22 -2.78
N GLY A 66 24.85 -36.58 -1.75
CA GLY A 66 25.39 -35.66 -0.77
C GLY A 66 26.63 -34.92 -1.27
N ARG A 67 27.14 -34.02 -0.42
CA ARG A 67 28.37 -33.28 -0.71
C ARG A 67 29.56 -34.25 -0.93
N PRO A 68 30.38 -34.09 -1.98
CA PRO A 68 31.48 -34.99 -2.29
C PRO A 68 32.42 -35.24 -1.11
N ARG A 69 32.86 -36.50 -0.98
CA ARG A 69 33.69 -36.97 0.12
C ARG A 69 35.16 -36.75 -0.23
N PRO A 70 35.94 -36.06 0.63
CA PRO A 70 37.37 -35.91 0.41
C PRO A 70 38.10 -37.18 0.86
N VAL A 71 38.83 -37.80 -0.06
CA VAL A 71 39.61 -39.03 0.16
C VAL A 71 41.10 -38.72 0.00
N PRO A 72 41.98 -39.18 0.90
CA PRO A 72 43.42 -38.91 0.81
C PRO A 72 44.05 -39.63 -0.38
N ILE A 73 44.97 -38.95 -1.08
CA ILE A 73 45.83 -39.55 -2.11
C ILE A 73 47.06 -40.12 -1.39
N THR A 74 47.13 -41.44 -1.26
CA THR A 74 48.23 -42.12 -0.55
C THR A 74 49.60 -41.79 -1.19
N GLY A 75 50.60 -41.42 -0.38
CA GLY A 75 51.94 -41.08 -0.86
C GLY A 75 52.11 -39.62 -1.31
N SER A 76 51.12 -38.75 -1.09
CA SER A 76 51.15 -37.33 -1.44
C SER A 76 51.45 -36.41 -0.26
N GLU A 77 52.04 -36.94 0.80
CA GLU A 77 52.37 -36.21 2.01
C GLU A 77 53.46 -35.16 1.74
N PHE A 78 53.26 -33.94 2.24
CA PHE A 78 54.22 -32.86 2.15
C PHE A 78 54.24 -32.04 3.43
N ILE A 79 55.38 -31.45 3.72
CA ILE A 79 55.57 -30.63 4.92
C ILE A 79 55.26 -29.17 4.57
N LEU A 80 54.37 -28.55 5.35
CA LEU A 80 54.06 -27.13 5.28
C LEU A 80 54.64 -26.42 6.51
N PRO A 81 55.74 -25.65 6.37
CA PRO A 81 56.31 -24.89 7.48
C PRO A 81 55.33 -23.83 7.99
N CYS A 82 55.15 -23.75 9.31
CA CYS A 82 54.30 -22.74 9.93
C CYS A 82 54.64 -22.56 11.42
N ASP A 83 54.70 -21.30 11.87
CA ASP A 83 54.97 -20.97 13.27
C ASP A 83 53.70 -21.03 14.15
N TYR A 84 52.52 -20.80 13.55
CA TYR A 84 51.23 -20.78 14.20
C TYR A 84 50.21 -21.58 13.38
N MET A 85 49.36 -22.34 14.08
CA MET A 85 48.24 -23.05 13.49
C MET A 85 46.97 -22.72 14.29
N ILE A 86 45.98 -22.18 13.60
CA ILE A 86 44.65 -21.93 14.16
C ILE A 86 43.72 -22.98 13.55
N SER A 87 43.11 -23.80 14.39
CA SER A 87 42.12 -24.77 13.93
C SER A 87 40.74 -24.11 13.91
N ALA A 88 40.19 -23.93 12.71
CA ALA A 88 38.82 -23.47 12.53
C ALA A 88 37.86 -24.67 12.63
N ILE A 89 37.64 -25.15 13.85
CA ILE A 89 36.67 -26.21 14.14
C ILE A 89 35.30 -25.54 14.14
N GLY A 90 34.36 -26.10 13.36
CA GLY A 90 32.98 -25.62 13.32
C GLY A 90 32.26 -25.81 14.65
N GLN A 91 30.95 -25.62 14.63
CA GLN A 91 30.10 -25.87 15.79
C GLN A 91 29.49 -27.27 15.69
N ASP A 92 29.43 -27.98 16.80
CA ASP A 92 28.72 -29.25 16.95
C ASP A 92 27.59 -29.09 17.97
N VAL A 93 26.52 -29.87 17.79
CA VAL A 93 25.39 -29.87 18.73
C VAL A 93 25.75 -30.74 19.94
N GLU A 94 25.73 -30.13 21.12
CA GLU A 94 25.96 -30.84 22.38
C GLU A 94 24.68 -31.55 22.84
N ILE A 95 24.62 -32.88 22.64
CA ILE A 95 23.45 -33.72 22.95
C ILE A 95 23.74 -34.87 23.93
N THR A 96 24.95 -34.91 24.49
CA THR A 96 25.44 -36.04 25.31
C THR A 96 24.54 -36.32 26.52
N ASP A 97 24.13 -35.28 27.25
CA ASP A 97 23.22 -35.42 28.40
C ASP A 97 21.79 -35.82 28.02
N LEU A 98 21.32 -35.39 26.84
CA LEU A 98 19.95 -35.64 26.37
C LEU A 98 19.76 -37.08 25.90
N LYS A 99 20.82 -37.70 25.36
CA LYS A 99 20.82 -39.08 24.91
C LYS A 99 20.71 -40.07 26.07
N GLU A 100 21.39 -39.79 27.18
CA GLU A 100 21.50 -40.74 28.30
C GLU A 100 20.35 -40.62 29.32
N LYS A 101 19.72 -39.45 29.45
CA LYS A 101 18.73 -39.20 30.52
C LYS A 101 17.27 -39.10 30.06
N GLU A 102 16.99 -38.71 28.82
CA GLU A 102 15.65 -38.24 28.42
C GLU A 102 14.96 -39.05 27.30
N GLY A 103 15.62 -40.08 26.75
CA GLY A 103 15.00 -41.00 25.78
C GLY A 103 14.59 -40.36 24.44
N LEU A 104 15.23 -39.27 24.04
CA LEU A 104 14.96 -38.60 22.76
C LEU A 104 15.57 -39.38 21.59
N ALA A 105 14.80 -39.51 20.50
CA ALA A 105 15.28 -40.10 19.26
C ALA A 105 16.24 -39.14 18.55
N LEU A 106 17.32 -39.67 18.00
CA LEU A 106 18.39 -38.90 17.36
C LEU A 106 18.55 -39.31 15.90
N ASN A 107 18.86 -38.33 15.06
CA ASN A 107 19.34 -38.55 13.69
C ASN A 107 20.79 -38.07 13.60
N ARG A 108 21.74 -39.00 13.61
CA ARG A 108 23.18 -38.71 13.75
C ARG A 108 23.47 -37.92 15.04
N ASN A 109 23.90 -36.66 14.92
CA ASN A 109 24.23 -35.76 16.03
C ASN A 109 23.14 -34.70 16.27
N THR A 110 21.93 -34.88 15.70
CA THR A 110 20.80 -33.96 15.90
C THR A 110 19.57 -34.71 16.43
N ILE A 111 18.60 -33.96 16.96
CA ILE A 111 17.36 -34.46 17.53
C ILE A 111 16.36 -34.75 16.41
N GLN A 112 15.79 -35.94 16.43
CA GLN A 112 14.75 -36.33 15.49
C GLN A 112 13.40 -35.73 15.90
N VAL A 113 12.75 -35.07 14.96
CA VAL A 113 11.42 -34.46 15.14
C VAL A 113 10.49 -34.81 13.98
N ASN A 114 9.18 -34.70 14.22
CA ASN A 114 8.20 -34.62 13.17
C ASN A 114 8.41 -33.31 12.39
N GLN A 115 8.67 -33.38 11.09
CA GLN A 115 9.01 -32.21 10.28
C GLN A 115 7.88 -31.17 10.19
N ALA A 116 6.62 -31.57 10.35
CA ALA A 116 5.47 -30.68 10.28
C ALA A 116 5.22 -29.94 11.61
N THR A 117 5.36 -30.63 12.74
CA THR A 117 5.02 -30.10 14.08
C THR A 117 6.24 -29.69 14.92
N LEU A 118 7.42 -30.18 14.54
CA LEU A 118 8.66 -30.13 15.33
C LEU A 118 8.56 -30.80 16.70
N GLU A 119 7.54 -31.64 16.91
CA GLU A 119 7.43 -32.47 18.10
C GLU A 119 8.43 -33.63 18.02
N THR A 120 9.08 -33.92 19.14
CA THR A 120 9.99 -35.06 19.28
C THR A 120 9.19 -36.36 19.47
N ASN A 121 9.88 -37.49 19.63
CA ASN A 121 9.25 -38.74 20.05
C ASN A 121 8.66 -38.68 21.48
N ARG A 122 9.06 -37.68 22.29
CA ARG A 122 8.49 -37.46 23.61
C ARG A 122 7.37 -36.43 23.52
N SER A 123 6.17 -36.85 23.90
CA SER A 123 4.99 -35.98 23.90
C SER A 123 5.27 -34.70 24.70
N ARG A 124 4.79 -33.56 24.19
CA ARG A 124 4.94 -32.21 24.78
C ARG A 124 6.35 -31.61 24.69
N VAL A 125 7.29 -32.30 24.05
CA VAL A 125 8.66 -31.79 23.84
C VAL A 125 8.86 -31.49 22.37
N PHE A 126 9.22 -30.24 22.07
CA PHE A 126 9.43 -29.72 20.72
C PHE A 126 10.86 -29.22 20.58
N CYS A 127 11.44 -29.36 19.39
CA CYS A 127 12.82 -28.97 19.13
C CYS A 127 12.96 -28.31 17.75
N GLY A 128 13.83 -27.31 17.64
CA GLY A 128 14.11 -26.61 16.38
C GLY A 128 15.48 -25.94 16.43
N GLY A 129 15.87 -25.33 15.32
CA GLY A 129 17.20 -24.76 15.10
C GLY A 129 18.25 -25.84 14.85
N ASP A 130 19.50 -25.50 15.17
CA ASP A 130 20.66 -26.35 14.90
C ASP A 130 20.59 -27.69 15.64
N ALA A 131 19.85 -27.75 16.76
CA ALA A 131 19.59 -28.99 17.46
C ALA A 131 18.86 -30.04 16.60
N VAL A 132 18.15 -29.63 15.54
CA VAL A 132 17.44 -30.52 14.61
C VAL A 132 18.18 -30.67 13.28
N THR A 133 18.66 -29.56 12.71
CA THR A 133 19.25 -29.54 11.35
C THR A 133 20.77 -29.59 11.32
N GLY A 134 21.43 -29.36 12.46
CA GLY A 134 22.81 -28.90 12.50
C GLY A 134 22.92 -27.43 12.10
N PRO A 135 24.14 -26.86 12.10
CA PRO A 135 24.37 -25.45 11.83
C PRO A 135 23.82 -25.07 10.46
N LEU A 136 22.80 -24.21 10.47
CA LEU A 136 22.17 -23.67 9.28
C LEU A 136 22.01 -22.15 9.39
N THR A 137 21.23 -21.54 8.49
CA THR A 137 20.98 -20.09 8.54
C THR A 137 20.11 -19.73 9.74
N ALA A 138 20.40 -18.59 10.38
CA ALA A 138 19.58 -18.06 11.48
C ALA A 138 18.08 -17.93 11.10
N ILE A 139 17.79 -17.62 9.83
CA ILE A 139 16.42 -17.54 9.30
C ILE A 139 15.69 -18.87 9.43
N SER A 140 16.38 -19.99 9.16
CA SER A 140 15.78 -21.32 9.24
C SER A 140 15.50 -21.73 10.68
N ALA A 141 16.40 -21.37 11.61
CA ALA A 141 16.17 -21.57 13.04
C ALA A 141 14.97 -20.74 13.54
N ILE A 142 14.85 -19.47 13.13
CA ILE A 142 13.69 -18.61 13.45
C ILE A 142 12.40 -19.20 12.88
N ALA A 143 12.42 -19.70 11.63
CA ALA A 143 11.27 -20.34 11.00
C ALA A 143 10.81 -21.59 11.79
N GLN A 144 11.75 -22.45 12.20
CA GLN A 144 11.46 -23.59 13.04
C GLN A 144 10.92 -23.17 14.41
N GLY A 145 11.49 -22.14 15.03
CA GLY A 145 10.96 -21.58 16.28
C GLY A 145 9.50 -21.15 16.17
N LYS A 146 9.12 -20.49 15.05
CA LYS A 146 7.72 -20.11 14.79
C LYS A 146 6.80 -21.33 14.60
N ASN A 147 7.27 -22.36 13.90
CA ASN A 147 6.50 -23.59 13.68
C ASN A 147 6.31 -24.39 14.97
N ALA A 148 7.35 -24.48 15.81
CA ALA A 148 7.27 -25.11 17.12
C ALA A 148 6.31 -24.34 18.03
N ALA A 149 6.38 -23.00 18.08
CA ALA A 149 5.47 -22.18 18.87
C ALA A 149 4.00 -22.37 18.46
N TRP A 150 3.71 -22.44 17.16
CA TRP A 150 2.37 -22.76 16.66
C TRP A 150 1.90 -24.13 17.11
N SER A 151 2.76 -25.14 16.97
CA SER A 151 2.43 -26.53 17.34
C SER A 151 2.22 -26.69 18.84
N ILE A 152 2.97 -25.95 19.67
CA ILE A 152 2.78 -25.86 21.12
C ILE A 152 1.44 -25.22 21.45
N ASP A 153 1.10 -24.07 20.85
CA ASP A 153 -0.19 -23.40 21.07
C ASP A 153 -1.38 -24.30 20.69
N HIS A 154 -1.27 -24.99 19.55
CA HIS A 154 -2.29 -25.95 19.11
C HIS A 154 -2.40 -27.14 20.08
N PHE A 155 -1.27 -27.69 20.54
CA PHE A 155 -1.24 -28.77 21.52
C PHE A 155 -1.90 -28.36 22.84
N ILE A 156 -1.62 -27.14 23.33
CA ILE A 156 -2.22 -26.62 24.57
C ILE A 156 -3.73 -26.46 24.43
N LYS A 157 -4.22 -25.98 23.29
CA LYS A 157 -5.65 -25.73 23.05
C LYS A 157 -6.47 -26.99 22.79
N PHE A 158 -5.90 -27.97 22.07
CA PHE A 158 -6.66 -29.09 21.52
C PHE A 158 -6.13 -30.47 21.94
N GLY A 159 -5.04 -30.54 22.70
CA GLY A 159 -4.43 -31.79 23.16
C GLY A 159 -3.65 -32.57 22.09
N GLN A 160 -3.52 -32.04 20.87
CA GLN A 160 -2.77 -32.63 19.77
C GLN A 160 -1.93 -31.55 19.09
N SER A 161 -0.70 -31.88 18.69
CA SER A 161 0.13 -30.98 17.90
C SER A 161 -0.35 -31.02 16.45
N ASN A 162 -0.40 -29.86 15.80
CA ASN A 162 -0.65 -29.78 14.37
C ASN A 162 0.31 -28.76 13.76
N GLY A 163 0.83 -29.10 12.59
CA GLY A 163 1.76 -28.24 11.88
C GLY A 163 1.08 -26.94 11.51
N ARG A 164 1.87 -25.89 11.31
CA ARG A 164 1.34 -24.62 10.84
C ARG A 164 0.71 -24.81 9.46
N SER A 165 -0.56 -24.40 9.30
CA SER A 165 -1.21 -24.38 7.98
C SER A 165 -0.44 -23.43 7.07
N HIS A 166 -0.03 -23.90 5.90
CA HIS A 166 0.66 -23.07 4.94
C HIS A 166 -0.34 -22.19 4.21
N GLU A 167 -0.10 -20.89 4.17
CA GLU A 167 -0.85 -20.02 3.26
C GLU A 167 -0.46 -20.36 1.82
N PHE A 168 -1.44 -20.36 0.93
CA PHE A 168 -1.20 -20.50 -0.50
C PHE A 168 -0.30 -19.37 -0.98
N ILE A 169 0.88 -19.73 -1.51
CA ILE A 169 1.83 -18.81 -2.11
C ILE A 169 2.10 -19.28 -3.53
N SER A 170 1.81 -18.40 -4.50
CA SER A 170 2.21 -18.62 -5.89
C SER A 170 3.72 -18.49 -6.02
N ARG A 171 4.42 -19.61 -6.26
CA ARG A 171 5.87 -19.65 -6.41
C ARG A 171 6.28 -19.63 -7.88
N LYS A 172 7.42 -19.01 -8.17
CA LYS A 172 8.01 -18.93 -9.53
C LYS A 172 8.29 -20.33 -10.11
N GLU A 173 8.69 -21.27 -9.25
CA GLU A 173 8.97 -22.68 -9.60
C GLU A 173 7.82 -23.32 -10.40
N ASN A 174 6.57 -22.91 -10.15
CA ASN A 174 5.38 -23.46 -10.79
C ASN A 174 5.15 -22.96 -12.23
N PHE A 175 5.87 -21.92 -12.69
CA PHE A 175 5.61 -21.23 -13.96
C PHE A 175 6.81 -21.19 -14.92
N GLY A 176 7.87 -21.95 -14.62
CA GLY A 176 9.07 -22.04 -15.43
C GLY A 176 10.04 -20.86 -15.30
N GLU A 177 11.09 -20.85 -16.13
CA GLU A 177 12.06 -19.76 -16.15
C GLU A 177 11.49 -18.49 -16.81
N ILE A 178 11.74 -17.35 -16.18
CA ILE A 178 11.37 -16.04 -16.72
C ILE A 178 12.41 -15.65 -17.78
N SER A 179 11.95 -15.38 -18.99
CA SER A 179 12.83 -15.04 -20.10
C SER A 179 13.41 -13.63 -19.97
N LYS A 180 14.65 -13.42 -20.44
CA LYS A 180 15.28 -12.08 -20.52
C LYS A 180 14.45 -11.10 -21.35
N TYR A 181 13.66 -11.58 -22.31
CA TYR A 181 12.78 -10.74 -23.13
C TYR A 181 11.65 -10.08 -22.32
N GLU A 182 11.24 -10.65 -21.19
CA GLU A 182 10.21 -10.06 -20.32
C GLU A 182 10.68 -8.76 -19.65
N TYR A 183 12.00 -8.56 -19.60
CA TYR A 183 12.62 -7.35 -19.05
C TYR A 183 13.11 -6.37 -20.12
N ALA A 184 12.78 -6.59 -21.40
CA ALA A 184 13.27 -5.76 -22.50
C ALA A 184 12.82 -4.28 -22.42
N ASP A 185 11.62 -4.05 -21.88
CA ASP A 185 11.06 -2.70 -21.71
C ASP A 185 11.66 -1.95 -20.49
N PHE A 186 12.50 -2.60 -19.66
CA PHE A 186 13.11 -2.00 -18.47
C PHE A 186 14.54 -1.51 -18.75
N SER A 187 14.87 -0.30 -18.30
CA SER A 187 16.23 0.21 -18.35
C SER A 187 17.14 -0.57 -17.39
N LYS A 188 18.29 -1.01 -17.88
CA LYS A 188 19.30 -1.64 -17.03
C LYS A 188 20.02 -0.58 -16.22
N SER A 189 20.01 -0.75 -14.90
CA SER A 189 20.80 0.05 -13.96
C SER A 189 21.89 -0.81 -13.32
N ASN A 190 23.11 -0.31 -13.29
CA ASN A 190 24.21 -0.95 -12.58
C ASN A 190 24.01 -0.82 -11.06
N ARG A 191 24.41 -1.85 -10.31
CA ARG A 191 24.44 -1.80 -8.84
C ARG A 191 25.65 -0.98 -8.40
N ASN A 192 25.45 -0.06 -7.47
CA ASN A 192 26.53 0.60 -6.75
C ASN A 192 27.29 -0.43 -5.92
N LYS A 193 28.62 -0.43 -6.04
CA LYS A 193 29.48 -1.26 -5.21
C LYS A 193 29.61 -0.63 -3.83
N MET A 194 29.59 -1.46 -2.78
CA MET A 194 29.86 -1.00 -1.41
C MET A 194 31.24 -0.35 -1.40
N PRO A 195 31.38 0.92 -0.97
CA PRO A 195 32.68 1.51 -0.73
C PRO A 195 33.35 0.72 0.40
N GLU A 196 34.59 0.32 0.17
CA GLU A 196 35.36 -0.44 1.15
C GLU A 196 36.70 0.24 1.40
N LEU A 197 37.33 -0.02 2.55
CA LEU A 197 38.69 0.45 2.84
C LEU A 197 39.68 -0.01 1.76
N GLU A 198 40.77 0.73 1.57
CA GLU A 198 41.85 0.27 0.69
C GLU A 198 42.55 -0.96 1.29
N ILE A 199 42.97 -1.92 0.46
CA ILE A 199 43.55 -3.20 0.91
C ILE A 199 44.71 -2.99 1.88
N ALA A 200 45.55 -1.98 1.64
CA ALA A 200 46.69 -1.66 2.49
C ALA A 200 46.30 -1.31 3.93
N GLU A 201 45.10 -0.75 4.13
CA GLU A 201 44.57 -0.44 5.46
C GLU A 201 43.84 -1.63 6.07
N ARG A 202 43.12 -2.44 5.27
CA ARG A 202 42.40 -3.63 5.74
C ARG A 202 43.30 -4.62 6.49
N ILE A 203 44.53 -4.80 6.02
CA ILE A 203 45.46 -5.80 6.56
C ILE A 203 46.15 -5.39 7.87
N ASP A 204 46.06 -4.12 8.26
CA ASP A 204 46.86 -3.55 9.37
C ASP A 204 46.01 -3.13 10.58
N ASN A 205 44.68 -3.21 10.50
CA ASN A 205 43.79 -2.81 11.60
C ASN A 205 42.49 -3.65 11.65
N PHE A 206 41.64 -3.34 12.62
CA PHE A 206 40.32 -3.98 12.81
C PHE A 206 39.18 -2.97 12.56
N ASN A 207 39.42 -1.96 11.74
CA ASN A 207 38.38 -0.99 11.37
C ASN A 207 37.34 -1.65 10.47
N GLU A 208 36.15 -1.06 10.43
CA GLU A 208 35.08 -1.51 9.55
C GLU A 208 35.49 -1.41 8.09
N VAL A 209 35.50 -2.54 7.37
CA VAL A 209 35.92 -2.60 5.96
C VAL A 209 34.86 -1.99 5.06
N GLU A 210 33.58 -2.23 5.34
CA GLU A 210 32.44 -1.67 4.60
C GLU A 210 32.14 -0.25 5.09
N LEU A 211 32.35 0.76 4.26
CA LEU A 211 32.23 2.18 4.66
C LEU A 211 30.80 2.73 4.54
N GLY A 212 29.87 1.91 4.05
CA GLY A 212 28.50 2.31 3.75
C GLY A 212 28.37 3.15 2.49
N PHE A 213 27.13 3.30 2.02
CA PHE A 213 26.83 4.13 0.87
C PHE A 213 26.75 5.62 1.23
N THR A 214 27.13 6.49 0.29
CA THR A 214 26.78 7.90 0.37
C THR A 214 25.25 8.09 0.29
N ALA A 215 24.75 9.27 0.66
CA ALA A 215 23.33 9.58 0.53
C ALA A 215 22.82 9.41 -0.91
N ASP A 216 23.59 9.86 -1.90
CA ASP A 216 23.23 9.75 -3.32
C ASP A 216 23.24 8.29 -3.82
N GLN A 217 24.23 7.50 -3.38
CA GLN A 217 24.29 6.06 -3.68
C GLN A 217 23.12 5.31 -3.05
N SER A 218 22.77 5.64 -1.80
CA SER A 218 21.63 5.07 -1.10
C SER A 218 20.31 5.40 -1.80
N LEU A 219 20.13 6.64 -2.23
CA LEU A 219 18.96 7.05 -3.01
C LEU A 219 18.88 6.29 -4.34
N ASN A 220 19.98 6.18 -5.07
CA ASN A 220 20.03 5.41 -6.32
C ASN A 220 19.70 3.92 -6.08
N GLU A 221 20.31 3.27 -5.10
CA GLU A 221 20.03 1.87 -4.78
C GLU A 221 18.59 1.63 -4.33
N THR A 222 18.02 2.53 -3.54
CA THR A 222 16.61 2.42 -3.12
C THR A 222 15.65 2.68 -4.28
N GLU A 223 16.03 3.51 -5.26
CA GLU A 223 15.28 3.70 -6.49
C GLU A 223 15.31 2.48 -7.42
N ARG A 224 16.38 1.67 -7.38
CA ARG A 224 16.48 0.42 -8.14
C ARG A 224 15.57 -0.70 -7.62
N CYS A 225 14.99 -0.54 -6.42
CA CYS A 225 14.14 -1.56 -5.82
C CYS A 225 13.03 -1.99 -6.79
N LEU A 226 13.11 -3.25 -7.21
CA LEU A 226 12.06 -3.93 -7.95
C LEU A 226 10.94 -4.20 -6.96
N GLU A 227 9.81 -3.54 -7.14
CA GLU A 227 8.56 -3.74 -6.40
C GLU A 227 8.17 -5.23 -6.45
N CYS A 228 8.71 -6.02 -5.51
CA CYS A 228 8.48 -7.45 -5.45
C CYS A 228 7.34 -7.71 -4.46
N GLY A 229 6.13 -7.75 -4.98
CA GLY A 229 4.97 -8.11 -4.17
C GLY A 229 3.65 -7.80 -4.84
N CYS A 230 2.69 -8.69 -4.68
CA CYS A 230 1.30 -8.35 -5.00
C CYS A 230 0.78 -7.35 -3.97
N LEU A 231 0.30 -6.18 -4.39
CA LEU A 231 -0.29 -5.15 -3.50
C LEU A 231 -1.42 -5.71 -2.63
N GLU A 232 -2.15 -6.67 -3.20
CA GLU A 232 -3.29 -7.32 -2.58
C GLU A 232 -2.91 -8.60 -1.81
N PHE A 233 -1.62 -8.89 -1.58
CA PHE A 233 -1.16 -10.15 -0.98
C PHE A 233 -2.03 -10.54 0.22
N ASN A 234 -2.01 -9.76 1.31
CA ASN A 234 -2.76 -10.06 2.54
C ASN A 234 -4.29 -10.03 2.39
N ASP A 235 -4.82 -9.28 1.43
CA ASP A 235 -6.26 -9.04 1.28
C ASP A 235 -6.91 -9.88 0.15
N CYS A 236 -6.11 -10.55 -0.68
CA CYS A 236 -6.54 -11.31 -1.86
C CYS A 236 -7.49 -12.45 -1.50
N ILE A 237 -8.73 -12.34 -1.99
CA ILE A 237 -9.79 -13.31 -1.71
C ILE A 237 -9.48 -14.65 -2.40
N LEU A 238 -8.94 -14.61 -3.63
CA LEU A 238 -8.55 -15.83 -4.34
C LEU A 238 -7.49 -16.61 -3.56
N ARG A 239 -6.51 -15.91 -2.97
CA ARG A 239 -5.47 -16.55 -2.16
C ARG A 239 -6.05 -17.16 -0.89
N LYS A 240 -6.93 -16.42 -0.20
CA LYS A 240 -7.60 -16.91 1.02
C LYS A 240 -8.36 -18.21 0.74
N TYR A 241 -9.15 -18.25 -0.34
CA TYR A 241 -9.85 -19.47 -0.75
C TYR A 241 -8.89 -20.57 -1.22
N ALA A 242 -7.82 -20.24 -1.93
CA ALA A 242 -6.82 -21.24 -2.31
C ALA A 242 -6.16 -21.91 -1.08
N SER A 243 -5.91 -21.13 -0.02
CA SER A 243 -5.44 -21.67 1.27
C SER A 243 -6.52 -22.50 1.97
N GLU A 244 -7.77 -22.02 1.99
CA GLU A 244 -8.89 -22.68 2.67
C GLU A 244 -9.23 -24.05 2.06
N TYR A 245 -9.18 -24.15 0.73
CA TYR A 245 -9.47 -25.38 -0.02
C TYR A 245 -8.23 -26.23 -0.31
N ASP A 246 -7.07 -25.90 0.28
CA ASP A 246 -5.79 -26.61 0.13
C ASP A 246 -5.44 -26.91 -1.35
N ILE A 247 -5.46 -25.85 -2.17
CA ILE A 247 -5.26 -25.97 -3.61
C ILE A 247 -3.80 -26.23 -3.93
N ASP A 248 -3.56 -27.34 -4.65
CA ASP A 248 -2.28 -27.67 -5.26
C ASP A 248 -2.30 -27.34 -6.77
N ILE A 249 -1.58 -26.28 -7.15
CA ILE A 249 -1.46 -25.84 -8.56
C ILE A 249 -0.72 -26.87 -9.43
N SER A 250 0.16 -27.70 -8.87
CA SER A 250 0.97 -28.64 -9.67
C SER A 250 0.12 -29.66 -10.43
N LYS A 251 -1.11 -29.91 -9.95
CA LYS A 251 -2.12 -30.77 -10.58
C LYS A 251 -2.73 -30.17 -11.85
N TYR A 252 -2.58 -28.86 -12.05
CA TYR A 252 -3.18 -28.10 -13.14
C TYR A 252 -2.07 -27.47 -14.00
N ALA A 253 -1.31 -28.33 -14.69
CA ALA A 253 -0.34 -27.89 -15.68
C ALA A 253 -1.04 -27.60 -17.02
N GLY A 254 -0.69 -26.48 -17.66
CA GLY A 254 -1.25 -26.10 -18.95
C GLY A 254 -0.70 -24.76 -19.45
N ASP A 255 -1.24 -24.31 -20.58
CA ASP A 255 -0.85 -23.02 -21.16
C ASP A 255 -1.19 -21.87 -20.20
N VAL A 256 -0.20 -21.03 -19.91
CA VAL A 256 -0.38 -19.79 -19.15
C VAL A 256 -0.24 -18.61 -20.09
N LYS A 257 -1.23 -17.73 -20.12
CA LYS A 257 -1.17 -16.53 -20.94
C LYS A 257 -0.47 -15.41 -20.21
N LYS A 258 0.43 -14.76 -20.93
CA LYS A 258 1.12 -13.55 -20.50
C LYS A 258 0.57 -12.37 -21.27
N TYR A 259 0.06 -11.39 -20.55
CA TYR A 259 -0.51 -10.16 -21.07
C TYR A 259 0.36 -8.98 -20.67
N LYS A 260 0.43 -7.96 -21.54
CA LYS A 260 1.08 -6.69 -21.20
C LYS A 260 0.23 -5.95 -20.15
N ILE A 261 0.88 -5.52 -19.07
CA ILE A 261 0.26 -4.69 -18.03
C ILE A 261 -0.04 -3.32 -18.64
N ASP A 262 -1.26 -2.84 -18.47
CA ASP A 262 -1.67 -1.51 -18.92
C ASP A 262 -1.53 -0.50 -17.78
N ASN A 263 -0.53 0.38 -17.94
CA ASN A 263 -0.16 1.44 -17.00
C ASN A 263 -0.39 2.84 -17.60
N ARG A 264 -1.22 2.97 -18.64
CA ARG A 264 -1.48 4.24 -19.34
C ARG A 264 -2.28 5.24 -18.50
N HIS A 265 -3.03 4.77 -17.51
CA HIS A 265 -3.80 5.63 -16.61
C HIS A 265 -2.92 6.15 -15.44
N PRO A 266 -3.04 7.43 -15.03
CA PRO A 266 -2.15 8.02 -14.02
C PRO A 266 -2.29 7.39 -12.62
N TYR A 267 -3.48 6.89 -12.27
CA TYR A 267 -3.77 6.35 -10.93
C TYR A 267 -4.06 4.85 -10.88
N ILE A 268 -4.26 4.19 -12.03
CA ILE A 268 -4.81 2.84 -12.09
C ILE A 268 -3.90 1.99 -12.96
N THR A 269 -3.55 0.81 -12.44
CA THR A 269 -2.83 -0.23 -13.16
C THR A 269 -3.80 -1.37 -13.44
N LEU A 270 -3.84 -1.84 -14.70
CA LEU A 270 -4.57 -3.04 -15.09
C LEU A 270 -3.54 -4.13 -15.40
N ASP A 271 -3.55 -5.18 -14.59
CA ASP A 271 -2.73 -6.37 -14.75
C ASP A 271 -3.62 -7.59 -15.05
N PRO A 272 -3.88 -7.90 -16.33
CA PRO A 272 -4.75 -9.01 -16.71
C PRO A 272 -4.20 -10.37 -16.27
N ASN A 273 -2.89 -10.49 -15.97
CA ASN A 273 -2.29 -11.74 -15.53
C ASN A 273 -2.79 -12.19 -14.15
N LYS A 274 -3.34 -11.27 -13.35
CA LYS A 274 -3.97 -11.56 -12.06
C LYS A 274 -5.49 -11.71 -12.15
N CYS A 275 -6.09 -11.48 -13.32
CA CYS A 275 -7.54 -11.43 -13.48
C CYS A 275 -8.13 -12.83 -13.62
N ILE A 276 -9.16 -13.13 -12.82
CA ILE A 276 -9.94 -14.38 -12.91
C ILE A 276 -11.24 -14.23 -13.73
N ASN A 277 -11.40 -13.13 -14.48
CA ASN A 277 -12.59 -12.86 -15.29
C ASN A 277 -13.93 -12.96 -14.54
N CYS A 278 -13.97 -12.62 -13.25
CA CYS A 278 -15.18 -12.66 -12.43
C CYS A 278 -16.25 -11.63 -12.82
N GLY A 279 -15.90 -10.61 -13.62
CA GLY A 279 -16.82 -9.57 -14.09
C GLY A 279 -17.25 -8.54 -13.03
N ILE A 280 -16.80 -8.65 -11.78
CA ILE A 280 -17.20 -7.74 -10.69
C ILE A 280 -16.89 -6.28 -11.05
N CYS A 281 -15.69 -6.00 -11.56
CA CYS A 281 -15.29 -4.64 -11.95
C CYS A 281 -16.17 -4.07 -13.10
N ILE A 282 -16.56 -4.92 -14.06
CA ILE A 282 -17.43 -4.57 -15.18
C ILE A 282 -18.83 -4.24 -14.66
N ARG A 283 -19.38 -5.08 -13.79
CA ARG A 283 -20.69 -4.85 -13.17
C ARG A 283 -20.70 -3.60 -12.30
N THR A 284 -19.66 -3.36 -11.51
CA THR A 284 -19.53 -2.09 -10.75
C THR A 284 -19.52 -0.89 -11.70
N CYS A 285 -18.77 -0.94 -12.80
CA CYS A 285 -18.66 0.18 -13.73
C CYS A 285 -19.94 0.43 -14.55
N SER A 286 -20.63 -0.63 -14.98
CA SER A 286 -21.80 -0.55 -15.87
C SER A 286 -23.13 -0.53 -15.13
N GLU A 287 -23.33 -1.37 -14.11
CA GLU A 287 -24.61 -1.52 -13.42
C GLU A 287 -24.79 -0.50 -12.28
N ILE A 288 -23.71 -0.20 -11.54
CA ILE A 288 -23.75 0.72 -10.41
C ILE A 288 -23.44 2.14 -10.87
N LEU A 289 -22.24 2.36 -11.41
CA LEU A 289 -21.80 3.71 -11.78
C LEU A 289 -22.44 4.24 -13.08
N LYS A 290 -22.94 3.33 -13.95
CA LYS A 290 -23.50 3.66 -15.27
C LYS A 290 -22.50 4.40 -16.18
N VAL A 291 -21.23 3.99 -16.11
CA VAL A 291 -20.13 4.57 -16.88
C VAL A 291 -19.71 3.66 -18.04
N SER A 292 -19.67 2.34 -17.81
CA SER A 292 -19.31 1.31 -18.80
C SER A 292 -17.95 1.59 -19.48
N ALA A 293 -16.91 1.88 -18.70
CA ALA A 293 -15.57 2.16 -19.21
C ALA A 293 -14.75 0.90 -19.52
N ILE A 294 -15.09 -0.25 -18.91
CA ILE A 294 -14.39 -1.53 -19.05
C ILE A 294 -15.40 -2.63 -19.32
N ASP A 295 -15.01 -3.62 -20.13
CA ASP A 295 -15.82 -4.81 -20.45
C ASP A 295 -14.92 -6.00 -20.81
N PHE A 296 -15.51 -7.17 -21.03
CA PHE A 296 -14.84 -8.34 -21.58
C PHE A 296 -14.55 -8.15 -23.07
N VAL A 297 -13.30 -8.38 -23.43
CA VAL A 297 -12.82 -8.40 -24.81
C VAL A 297 -12.36 -9.80 -25.17
N TYR A 298 -12.61 -10.21 -26.42
CA TYR A 298 -12.40 -11.56 -26.95
C TYR A 298 -13.30 -12.64 -26.31
N ARG A 299 -13.08 -13.91 -26.68
CA ARG A 299 -13.90 -15.06 -26.26
C ARG A 299 -13.04 -16.26 -25.82
N GLY A 300 -13.63 -17.09 -24.96
CA GLY A 300 -13.04 -18.34 -24.47
C GLY A 300 -11.78 -18.09 -23.64
N PHE A 301 -10.75 -18.90 -23.83
CA PHE A 301 -9.51 -18.78 -23.07
C PHE A 301 -8.80 -17.42 -23.29
N LYS A 302 -9.11 -16.68 -24.37
CA LYS A 302 -8.51 -15.36 -24.68
C LYS A 302 -9.26 -14.19 -24.03
N THR A 303 -10.39 -14.43 -23.36
CA THR A 303 -11.18 -13.37 -22.73
C THR A 303 -10.37 -12.60 -21.69
N ILE A 304 -10.38 -11.28 -21.80
CA ILE A 304 -9.71 -10.36 -20.86
C ILE A 304 -10.59 -9.15 -20.59
N VAL A 305 -10.46 -8.56 -19.41
CA VAL A 305 -11.07 -7.26 -19.12
C VAL A 305 -10.21 -6.15 -19.70
N LYS A 306 -10.77 -5.34 -20.59
CA LYS A 306 -10.09 -4.17 -21.18
C LYS A 306 -11.00 -2.94 -21.22
N PRO A 307 -10.42 -1.73 -21.31
CA PRO A 307 -11.19 -0.52 -21.56
C PRO A 307 -11.88 -0.56 -22.93
N ALA A 308 -12.94 0.23 -23.07
CA ALA A 308 -13.68 0.35 -24.32
C ALA A 308 -12.75 0.64 -25.51
N MET A 309 -12.91 -0.12 -26.60
CA MET A 309 -12.10 -0.03 -27.82
C MET A 309 -10.58 -0.23 -27.58
N GLU A 310 -10.19 -0.89 -26.49
CA GLU A 310 -8.79 -1.12 -26.08
C GLU A 310 -7.94 0.16 -25.89
N LYS A 311 -8.61 1.32 -25.82
CA LYS A 311 -7.98 2.63 -25.56
C LYS A 311 -7.45 2.72 -24.13
N ALA A 312 -6.66 3.74 -23.85
CA ALA A 312 -6.30 4.05 -22.47
C ALA A 312 -7.57 4.42 -21.68
N LEU A 313 -7.67 4.05 -20.39
CA LEU A 313 -8.85 4.40 -19.57
C LEU A 313 -9.17 5.91 -19.62
N THR A 314 -8.16 6.76 -19.67
CA THR A 314 -8.29 8.23 -19.78
C THR A 314 -8.95 8.71 -21.07
N GLU A 315 -8.91 7.89 -22.13
CA GLU A 315 -9.53 8.17 -23.43
C GLU A 315 -10.92 7.52 -23.57
N THR A 316 -11.42 6.91 -22.50
CA THR A 316 -12.75 6.30 -22.46
C THR A 316 -13.70 7.12 -21.57
N ASN A 317 -14.91 6.60 -21.32
CA ASN A 317 -15.87 7.22 -20.41
C ASN A 317 -15.45 7.17 -18.92
N CYS A 318 -14.32 6.53 -18.59
CA CYS A 318 -13.82 6.40 -17.22
C CYS A 318 -13.80 7.75 -16.50
N ILE A 319 -14.34 7.78 -15.27
CA ILE A 319 -14.35 8.96 -14.40
C ILE A 319 -13.29 8.87 -13.28
N SER A 320 -12.36 7.92 -13.38
CA SER A 320 -11.26 7.71 -12.44
C SER A 320 -11.69 7.61 -10.98
N CYS A 321 -12.83 6.99 -10.71
CA CYS A 321 -13.38 6.85 -9.36
C CYS A 321 -12.67 5.77 -8.51
N GLY A 322 -11.97 4.83 -9.14
CA GLY A 322 -11.23 3.76 -8.46
C GLY A 322 -12.10 2.66 -7.83
N ASN A 323 -13.43 2.71 -7.93
CA ASN A 323 -14.31 1.67 -7.36
C ASN A 323 -14.08 0.26 -7.95
N CYS A 324 -13.49 0.16 -9.15
CA CYS A 324 -13.07 -1.13 -9.72
C CYS A 324 -11.85 -1.74 -9.02
N ILE A 325 -11.00 -0.92 -8.38
CA ILE A 325 -9.87 -1.38 -7.56
C ILE A 325 -10.42 -2.02 -6.28
N ASP A 326 -11.27 -1.29 -5.55
CA ASP A 326 -11.84 -1.75 -4.27
C ASP A 326 -12.65 -3.05 -4.40
N ASN A 327 -13.26 -3.31 -5.56
CA ASN A 327 -14.03 -4.52 -5.78
C ASN A 327 -13.25 -5.63 -6.50
N CYS A 328 -11.97 -5.44 -6.82
CA CYS A 328 -11.15 -6.47 -7.47
C CYS A 328 -10.66 -7.50 -6.43
N PRO A 329 -11.05 -8.79 -6.53
CA PRO A 329 -10.70 -9.79 -5.51
C PRO A 329 -9.23 -10.24 -5.55
N THR A 330 -8.50 -9.94 -6.64
CA THR A 330 -7.16 -10.46 -6.92
C THR A 330 -6.08 -9.38 -7.09
N GLY A 331 -6.45 -8.10 -6.99
CA GLY A 331 -5.53 -7.00 -7.29
C GLY A 331 -5.13 -6.89 -8.76
N ALA A 332 -5.92 -7.47 -9.68
CA ALA A 332 -5.74 -7.31 -11.13
C ALA A 332 -6.01 -5.87 -11.60
N ILE A 333 -6.87 -5.15 -10.90
CA ILE A 333 -7.01 -3.71 -11.03
C ILE A 333 -6.52 -3.13 -9.72
N SER A 334 -5.41 -2.39 -9.77
CA SER A 334 -4.75 -1.86 -8.58
C SER A 334 -4.50 -0.37 -8.70
N GLU A 335 -4.33 0.28 -7.56
CA GLU A 335 -3.88 1.66 -7.52
C GLU A 335 -2.39 1.74 -7.87
N LYS A 336 -2.03 2.73 -8.69
CA LYS A 336 -0.64 3.10 -8.93
C LYS A 336 -0.15 3.95 -7.75
N MET A 337 0.45 3.29 -6.76
CA MET A 337 0.84 3.92 -5.51
C MET A 337 1.85 5.05 -5.72
N PRO A 338 1.81 6.13 -4.92
CA PRO A 338 2.82 7.19 -4.96
C PRO A 338 4.16 6.76 -4.32
N PHE A 339 4.23 5.57 -3.73
CA PHE A 339 5.40 4.97 -3.09
C PHE A 339 5.53 3.48 -3.46
N LYS A 340 6.73 2.90 -3.32
CA LYS A 340 7.08 1.56 -3.86
C LYS A 340 6.81 0.38 -2.91
N VAL A 341 6.66 0.59 -1.60
CA VAL A 341 6.57 -0.49 -0.61
C VAL A 341 5.12 -0.69 -0.18
N CYS A 342 4.48 -1.80 -0.57
CA CYS A 342 3.06 -2.01 -0.27
C CYS A 342 2.58 -3.46 -0.12
N GLY A 343 3.23 -4.45 -0.75
CA GLY A 343 2.61 -5.77 -0.94
C GLY A 343 2.48 -6.61 0.32
N THR A 344 3.58 -6.81 1.05
CA THR A 344 3.65 -7.76 2.17
C THR A 344 3.58 -7.11 3.54
N VAL A 345 3.58 -5.79 3.61
CA VAL A 345 3.55 -5.04 4.87
C VAL A 345 2.14 -5.05 5.45
N LYS A 346 2.04 -5.19 6.78
CA LYS A 346 0.77 -5.11 7.50
C LYS A 346 0.21 -3.68 7.36
N LYS A 347 -1.10 -3.59 7.21
CA LYS A 347 -1.84 -2.33 7.03
C LYS A 347 -2.90 -2.24 8.10
N GLU A 348 -2.96 -1.11 8.80
CA GLU A 348 -3.98 -0.81 9.79
C GLU A 348 -5.12 0.00 9.16
N ASN A 349 -6.33 -0.22 9.64
CA ASN A 349 -7.53 0.45 9.12
C ASN A 349 -7.86 1.64 10.03
N HIS A 350 -7.83 2.85 9.50
CA HIS A 350 -8.19 4.08 10.19
C HIS A 350 -9.39 4.73 9.49
N PRO A 351 -10.61 4.59 10.06
CA PRO A 351 -11.80 5.26 9.56
C PRO A 351 -11.67 6.78 9.64
N SER A 352 -12.12 7.49 8.61
CA SER A 352 -12.10 8.95 8.54
C SER A 352 -13.22 9.46 7.62
N ILE A 353 -13.29 10.78 7.39
CA ILE A 353 -14.29 11.45 6.56
C ILE A 353 -13.60 12.25 5.45
N CYS A 354 -14.17 12.19 4.25
CA CYS A 354 -13.71 12.95 3.09
C CYS A 354 -13.96 14.45 3.26
N SER A 355 -12.90 15.27 3.14
CA SER A 355 -12.94 16.73 3.29
C SER A 355 -13.03 17.51 1.97
N PHE A 356 -13.40 16.85 0.87
CA PHE A 356 -13.39 17.46 -0.47
C PHE A 356 -14.72 18.10 -0.91
N CYS A 357 -15.85 17.52 -0.55
CA CYS A 357 -17.19 18.00 -0.89
C CYS A 357 -18.10 17.87 0.32
N SER A 358 -19.30 18.45 0.26
CA SER A 358 -20.23 18.52 1.40
C SER A 358 -20.89 17.19 1.77
N LEU A 359 -20.71 16.10 0.99
CA LEU A 359 -21.34 14.82 1.27
C LEU A 359 -20.76 14.07 2.48
N GLY A 360 -19.53 14.41 2.91
CA GLY A 360 -18.91 13.74 4.06
C GLY A 360 -18.75 12.23 3.89
N CYS A 361 -18.36 11.76 2.71
CA CYS A 361 -18.19 10.33 2.44
C CYS A 361 -17.21 9.70 3.44
N HIS A 362 -17.56 8.54 4.01
CA HIS A 362 -16.65 7.81 4.88
C HIS A 362 -15.49 7.22 4.08
N LEU A 363 -14.30 7.34 4.63
CA LEU A 363 -13.03 6.85 4.09
C LEU A 363 -12.42 5.85 5.08
N ASN A 364 -11.62 4.92 4.56
CA ASN A 364 -10.71 4.13 5.37
C ASN A 364 -9.29 4.32 4.86
N PHE A 365 -8.45 4.91 5.70
CA PHE A 365 -7.01 4.95 5.48
C PHE A 365 -6.42 3.58 5.83
N LYS A 366 -5.75 2.98 4.86
CA LYS A 366 -4.84 1.85 5.04
C LYS A 366 -3.48 2.44 5.41
N VAL A 367 -3.19 2.47 6.70
CA VAL A 367 -1.95 3.02 7.25
C VAL A 367 -0.92 1.91 7.36
N ILE A 368 0.22 2.10 6.72
CA ILE A 368 1.40 1.24 6.85
C ILE A 368 2.33 1.85 7.89
N ASP A 369 2.51 3.17 7.81
CA ASP A 369 3.31 4.01 8.69
C ASP A 369 2.74 5.45 8.66
N ASP A 370 3.25 6.36 9.48
CA ASP A 370 2.81 7.75 9.58
C ASP A 370 2.94 8.50 8.24
N ASP A 371 3.94 8.16 7.43
CA ASP A 371 4.19 8.75 6.11
C ASP A 371 3.69 7.88 4.94
N PHE A 372 3.27 6.64 5.21
CA PHE A 372 2.87 5.67 4.19
C PHE A 372 1.44 5.20 4.40
N TYR A 373 0.51 5.86 3.72
CA TYR A 373 -0.90 5.51 3.77
C TYR A 373 -1.61 5.76 2.43
N TYR A 374 -2.71 5.05 2.23
CA TYR A 374 -3.60 5.23 1.09
C TYR A 374 -5.05 4.97 1.48
N VAL A 375 -6.00 5.40 0.67
CA VAL A 375 -7.43 5.18 0.93
C VAL A 375 -7.88 3.88 0.26
N ALA A 376 -8.60 3.02 1.01
CA ALA A 376 -9.30 1.85 0.45
C ALA A 376 -10.60 1.55 1.20
N ASN A 377 -11.71 1.48 0.46
CA ASN A 377 -13.07 1.45 1.01
C ASN A 377 -13.74 0.07 0.89
N THR A 378 -12.99 -0.98 1.18
CA THR A 378 -13.46 -2.38 1.07
C THR A 378 -14.06 -2.95 2.35
N THR A 379 -13.96 -2.22 3.47
CA THR A 379 -14.33 -2.75 4.79
C THR A 379 -15.85 -2.92 4.94
N PRO A 380 -16.32 -3.97 5.64
CA PRO A 380 -17.75 -4.18 5.89
C PRO A 380 -18.43 -3.02 6.62
N GLN A 381 -17.70 -2.32 7.49
CA GLN A 381 -18.22 -1.16 8.23
C GLN A 381 -18.54 0.00 7.28
N ILE A 382 -17.63 0.33 6.36
CA ILE A 382 -17.84 1.43 5.41
C ILE A 382 -18.92 1.11 4.38
N LYS A 383 -19.13 -0.16 4.03
CA LYS A 383 -20.24 -0.53 3.16
C LYS A 383 -21.62 -0.22 3.75
N LYS A 384 -21.70 0.07 5.05
CA LYS A 384 -22.93 0.47 5.76
C LYS A 384 -23.04 1.98 6.01
N THR A 385 -22.14 2.80 5.46
CA THR A 385 -22.18 4.26 5.62
C THR A 385 -22.95 4.93 4.48
N THR A 386 -23.11 6.24 4.55
CA THR A 386 -23.85 7.08 3.57
C THR A 386 -23.42 6.90 2.12
N ASN A 387 -22.16 6.53 1.89
CA ASN A 387 -21.59 6.30 0.56
C ASN A 387 -21.47 4.83 0.15
N TYR A 388 -21.89 3.86 0.98
CA TYR A 388 -21.87 2.41 0.68
C TYR A 388 -20.50 1.87 0.20
N GLY A 389 -19.41 2.50 0.63
CA GLY A 389 -18.06 2.18 0.14
C GLY A 389 -17.69 2.78 -1.22
N TYR A 390 -18.60 3.46 -1.91
CA TYR A 390 -18.29 4.14 -3.16
C TYR A 390 -17.60 5.48 -2.94
N LEU A 391 -16.61 5.76 -3.78
CA LEU A 391 -15.87 7.02 -3.77
C LEU A 391 -15.81 7.66 -5.16
N CYS A 392 -15.62 8.98 -5.18
CA CYS A 392 -15.20 9.71 -6.37
C CYS A 392 -13.66 9.79 -6.44
N ILE A 393 -13.14 10.32 -7.55
CA ILE A 393 -11.70 10.52 -7.76
C ILE A 393 -11.04 11.28 -6.59
N ARG A 394 -11.72 12.30 -6.04
CA ARG A 394 -11.21 13.12 -4.93
C ARG A 394 -11.13 12.31 -3.63
N GLY A 395 -12.18 11.57 -3.29
CA GLY A 395 -12.18 10.74 -2.09
C GLY A 395 -11.15 9.60 -2.15
N ARG A 396 -11.00 8.97 -3.33
CA ARG A 396 -10.11 7.82 -3.51
C ARG A 396 -8.64 8.19 -3.64
N PHE A 397 -8.31 9.16 -4.49
CA PHE A 397 -6.92 9.49 -4.83
C PHE A 397 -6.47 10.85 -4.28
N GLY A 398 -7.38 11.61 -3.67
CA GLY A 398 -7.07 12.94 -3.15
C GLY A 398 -6.08 12.93 -2.00
N TYR A 399 -5.95 11.83 -1.24
CA TYR A 399 -4.96 11.74 -0.16
C TYR A 399 -3.52 12.02 -0.63
N ARG A 400 -3.22 11.87 -1.93
CA ARG A 400 -1.89 12.07 -2.50
C ARG A 400 -1.33 13.48 -2.30
N TYR A 401 -2.17 14.52 -2.16
CA TYR A 401 -1.65 15.87 -1.87
C TYR A 401 -1.04 15.96 -0.46
N LEU A 402 -1.44 15.09 0.47
CA LEU A 402 -0.88 15.04 1.83
C LEU A 402 0.54 14.45 1.84
N LEU A 403 0.87 13.67 0.80
CA LEU A 403 2.16 13.04 0.56
C LEU A 403 3.05 13.86 -0.39
N ASP A 404 2.59 15.04 -0.83
CA ASP A 404 3.37 15.90 -1.72
C ASP A 404 4.59 16.48 -0.99
N LYS A 405 5.77 16.40 -1.62
CA LYS A 405 7.03 16.90 -1.06
C LYS A 405 7.02 18.42 -0.86
N ASN A 406 6.14 19.14 -1.55
CA ASN A 406 5.97 20.60 -1.43
C ASN A 406 5.01 21.00 -0.30
N ARG A 407 4.48 20.04 0.48
CA ARG A 407 3.63 20.34 1.63
C ARG A 407 4.39 21.20 2.64
N LEU A 408 3.78 22.31 3.05
CA LEU A 408 4.34 23.18 4.09
C LEU A 408 4.28 22.47 5.44
N THR A 409 5.44 22.13 5.99
CA THR A 409 5.59 21.44 7.28
C THR A 409 6.16 22.33 8.39
N HIS A 410 6.55 23.56 8.05
CA HIS A 410 7.19 24.51 8.97
C HIS A 410 6.63 25.91 8.75
N PRO A 411 6.48 26.73 9.80
CA PRO A 411 6.11 28.13 9.64
C PRO A 411 7.28 28.94 9.06
N ALA A 412 6.95 30.00 8.34
CA ALA A 412 7.93 30.88 7.73
C ALA A 412 7.49 32.35 7.78
N ILE A 413 8.47 33.25 7.82
CA ILE A 413 8.26 34.70 7.80
C ILE A 413 8.95 35.27 6.56
N GLN A 414 8.26 36.17 5.85
CA GLN A 414 8.84 36.89 4.72
C GLN A 414 9.60 38.14 5.21
N SER A 415 10.87 38.27 4.82
CA SER A 415 11.72 39.42 5.10
C SER A 415 12.57 39.76 3.89
N GLY A 416 12.48 40.99 3.39
CA GLY A 416 13.25 41.44 2.22
C GLY A 416 12.94 40.64 0.94
N GLY A 417 11.69 40.19 0.77
CA GLY A 417 11.26 39.36 -0.35
C GLY A 417 11.69 37.88 -0.29
N LYS A 418 12.45 37.48 0.75
CA LYS A 418 12.85 36.09 0.96
C LYS A 418 12.05 35.45 2.09
N GLU A 419 11.76 34.17 1.92
CA GLU A 419 11.13 33.34 2.94
C GLU A 419 12.18 32.78 3.90
N LYS A 420 11.97 32.96 5.20
CA LYS A 420 12.81 32.40 6.26
C LYS A 420 11.98 31.45 7.11
N LYS A 421 12.38 30.16 7.15
CA LYS A 421 11.80 29.16 8.07
C LYS A 421 12.14 29.55 9.52
N VAL A 422 11.16 29.46 10.41
CA VAL A 422 11.28 29.84 11.83
C VAL A 422 10.58 28.83 12.71
N HIS A 423 10.73 28.94 14.03
CA HIS A 423 9.95 28.16 14.99
C HIS A 423 8.55 28.75 15.20
N TRP A 424 7.60 27.92 15.64
CA TRP A 424 6.21 28.32 15.88
C TRP A 424 6.06 29.52 16.83
N GLN A 425 6.82 29.56 17.93
CA GLN A 425 6.75 30.66 18.89
C GLN A 425 7.16 32.00 18.26
N GLU A 426 8.22 32.01 17.44
CA GLU A 426 8.68 33.20 16.72
C GLU A 426 7.64 33.66 15.69
N ALA A 427 7.09 32.73 14.90
CA ALA A 427 6.05 33.02 13.91
C ALA A 427 4.79 33.63 14.53
N ILE A 428 4.29 33.05 15.62
CA ILE A 428 3.10 33.51 16.33
C ILE A 428 3.36 34.88 16.97
N ALA A 429 4.49 35.06 17.66
CA ALA A 429 4.83 36.33 18.29
C ALA A 429 4.99 37.47 17.26
N HIS A 430 5.66 37.18 16.14
CA HIS A 430 5.82 38.14 15.04
C HIS A 430 4.47 38.56 14.46
N THR A 431 3.62 37.58 14.14
CA THR A 431 2.30 37.80 13.54
C THR A 431 1.39 38.58 14.49
N SER A 432 1.31 38.16 15.76
CA SER A 432 0.52 38.87 16.77
C SER A 432 0.96 40.32 16.96
N LYS A 433 2.28 40.60 16.98
CA LYS A 433 2.79 41.96 17.15
C LYS A 433 2.41 42.85 15.98
N LYS A 434 2.48 42.34 14.75
CA LYS A 434 2.10 43.07 13.53
C LYS A 434 0.61 43.37 13.48
N ILE A 435 -0.23 42.37 13.77
CA ILE A 435 -1.69 42.53 13.80
C ILE A 435 -2.09 43.56 14.86
N LYS A 436 -1.56 43.47 16.09
CA LYS A 436 -1.83 44.45 17.15
C LYS A 436 -1.46 45.87 16.72
N LYS A 437 -0.27 46.06 16.12
CA LYS A 437 0.16 47.37 15.63
C LYS A 437 -0.79 47.95 14.57
N ILE A 438 -1.38 47.11 13.71
CA ILE A 438 -2.36 47.54 12.71
C ILE A 438 -3.66 47.97 13.41
N ILE A 439 -4.16 47.16 14.35
CA ILE A 439 -5.36 47.46 15.14
C ILE A 439 -5.17 48.75 15.95
N ASP A 440 -4.04 48.93 16.61
CA ASP A 440 -3.75 50.13 17.43
C ASP A 440 -3.71 51.40 16.56
N LYS A 441 -3.31 51.29 15.29
CA LYS A 441 -3.17 52.43 14.37
C LYS A 441 -4.46 52.75 13.61
N TYR A 442 -5.21 51.73 13.18
CA TYR A 442 -6.33 51.87 12.25
C TYR A 442 -7.67 51.37 12.81
N GLY A 443 -7.69 50.90 14.05
CA GLY A 443 -8.87 50.36 14.72
C GLY A 443 -9.11 48.86 14.46
N PRO A 444 -9.98 48.23 15.27
CA PRO A 444 -10.36 46.81 15.13
C PRO A 444 -10.81 46.40 13.73
N ASP A 445 -11.57 47.25 13.03
CA ASP A 445 -12.16 46.90 11.73
C ASP A 445 -11.14 46.86 10.57
N SER A 446 -9.88 47.21 10.82
CA SER A 446 -8.80 47.16 9.83
C SER A 446 -8.27 45.75 9.52
N VAL A 447 -8.73 44.74 10.27
CA VAL A 447 -8.33 43.34 10.09
C VAL A 447 -9.54 42.45 9.87
N ALA A 448 -9.35 41.36 9.12
CA ALA A 448 -10.39 40.39 8.82
C ALA A 448 -9.84 38.95 8.89
N VAL A 449 -10.72 37.99 9.15
CA VAL A 449 -10.41 36.55 9.13
C VAL A 449 -11.19 35.88 8.02
N PHE A 450 -10.49 35.17 7.14
CA PHE A 450 -11.11 34.33 6.12
C PHE A 450 -10.88 32.86 6.44
N ALA A 451 -11.97 32.13 6.66
CA ALA A 451 -11.92 30.72 7.03
C ALA A 451 -12.12 29.81 5.81
N SER A 452 -11.31 28.75 5.71
CA SER A 452 -11.49 27.72 4.69
C SER A 452 -12.67 26.82 5.06
N PRO A 453 -13.57 26.50 4.12
CA PRO A 453 -14.69 25.57 4.37
C PRO A 453 -14.23 24.11 4.55
N LYS A 454 -12.93 23.82 4.42
CA LYS A 454 -12.36 22.47 4.67
C LYS A 454 -11.91 22.25 6.12
N LEU A 455 -11.96 23.29 6.95
CA LEU A 455 -11.63 23.19 8.37
C LEU A 455 -12.74 22.49 9.15
N SER A 456 -12.38 21.94 10.30
CA SER A 456 -13.32 21.39 11.27
C SER A 456 -14.20 22.49 11.89
N ASN A 457 -15.35 22.09 12.46
CA ASN A 457 -16.26 23.02 13.13
C ASN A 457 -15.59 23.67 14.35
N GLU A 458 -14.71 22.95 15.03
CA GLU A 458 -13.92 23.40 16.16
C GLU A 458 -12.93 24.50 15.75
N GLU A 459 -12.22 24.30 14.63
CA GLU A 459 -11.30 25.32 14.08
C GLU A 459 -12.07 26.56 13.60
N LEU A 460 -13.22 26.38 12.93
CA LEU A 460 -14.09 27.49 12.53
C LEU A 460 -14.60 28.27 13.74
N TYR A 461 -14.97 27.57 14.83
CA TYR A 461 -15.36 28.19 16.08
C TYR A 461 -14.22 29.00 16.72
N LEU A 462 -12.99 28.49 16.68
CA LEU A 462 -11.82 29.21 17.17
C LEU A 462 -11.51 30.45 16.32
N LEU A 463 -11.64 30.37 14.99
CA LEU A 463 -11.44 31.50 14.09
C LEU A 463 -12.47 32.61 14.31
N GLN A 464 -13.76 32.29 14.47
CA GLN A 464 -14.76 33.32 14.81
C GLN A 464 -14.51 33.94 16.18
N LYS A 465 -14.01 33.16 17.14
CA LYS A 465 -13.63 33.67 18.46
C LYS A 465 -12.41 34.58 18.37
N LEU A 466 -11.43 34.24 17.54
CA LEU A 466 -10.27 35.09 17.27
C LEU A 466 -10.70 36.44 16.67
N ALA A 467 -11.60 36.46 15.70
CA ALA A 467 -12.12 37.72 15.14
C ALA A 467 -12.93 38.53 16.16
N ARG A 468 -13.95 37.92 16.77
CA ARG A 468 -14.90 38.62 17.64
C ARG A 468 -14.37 39.00 19.00
N VAL A 469 -13.61 38.10 19.64
CA VAL A 469 -13.07 38.32 20.99
C VAL A 469 -11.64 38.85 20.91
N GLY A 470 -10.82 38.28 20.03
CA GLY A 470 -9.41 38.65 19.89
C GLY A 470 -9.24 40.01 19.21
N PHE A 471 -9.78 40.17 18.00
CA PHE A 471 -9.65 41.42 17.23
C PHE A 471 -10.72 42.45 17.57
N LYS A 472 -11.83 42.02 18.20
CA LYS A 472 -12.99 42.87 18.58
C LYS A 472 -13.73 43.46 17.37
N ASN A 473 -13.90 42.66 16.32
CA ASN A 473 -14.73 43.01 15.16
C ASN A 473 -15.57 41.81 14.69
N ASN A 474 -16.47 42.04 13.73
CA ASN A 474 -17.26 40.98 13.09
C ASN A 474 -16.78 40.66 11.66
N ASN A 475 -15.56 41.08 11.29
CA ASN A 475 -14.99 40.89 9.96
C ASN A 475 -14.48 39.45 9.80
N ILE A 476 -15.40 38.50 9.77
CA ILE A 476 -15.13 37.11 9.48
C ILE A 476 -15.99 36.64 8.31
N ALA A 477 -15.37 35.94 7.37
CA ALA A 477 -16.05 35.36 6.23
C ALA A 477 -15.51 33.96 5.91
N SER A 478 -16.30 33.15 5.22
CA SER A 478 -15.86 31.87 4.67
C SER A 478 -15.51 32.03 3.20
N PHE A 479 -14.42 31.38 2.76
CA PHE A 479 -14.11 31.26 1.33
C PHE A 479 -15.20 30.50 0.56
N SER A 480 -16.10 29.78 1.22
CA SER A 480 -17.23 29.12 0.56
C SER A 480 -18.12 30.10 -0.21
N HIS A 481 -18.35 31.30 0.33
CA HIS A 481 -19.17 32.32 -0.35
C HIS A 481 -18.50 32.79 -1.65
N LEU A 482 -17.17 33.01 -1.62
CA LEU A 482 -16.39 33.41 -2.79
C LEU A 482 -16.28 32.29 -3.84
N LEU A 483 -16.19 31.04 -3.41
CA LEU A 483 -15.99 29.89 -4.31
C LEU A 483 -17.29 29.40 -4.95
N TYR A 484 -18.41 29.45 -4.23
CA TYR A 484 -19.66 28.84 -4.66
C TYR A 484 -20.79 29.86 -4.90
N GLY A 485 -20.62 31.12 -4.50
CA GLY A 485 -21.64 32.16 -4.67
C GLY A 485 -22.91 31.94 -3.82
N ASN A 486 -22.87 30.99 -2.88
CA ASN A 486 -24.01 30.70 -2.02
C ASN A 486 -24.18 31.80 -0.98
N ASP A 487 -25.38 32.36 -0.92
CA ASP A 487 -25.80 33.23 0.18
C ASP A 487 -26.02 32.38 1.44
N LEU A 488 -25.49 32.84 2.57
CA LEU A 488 -25.57 32.15 3.86
C LEU A 488 -27.00 32.11 4.42
N HIS A 489 -27.88 32.98 3.91
CA HIS A 489 -29.25 33.17 4.40
C HIS A 489 -30.32 32.94 3.31
N ALA A 490 -29.95 32.23 2.24
CA ALA A 490 -30.80 32.07 1.05
C ALA A 490 -32.20 31.51 1.32
N LEU A 491 -32.35 30.68 2.36
CA LEU A 491 -33.63 30.05 2.72
C LEU A 491 -34.18 30.53 4.07
N ASP A 492 -33.49 31.42 4.78
CA ASP A 492 -33.87 31.82 6.13
C ASP A 492 -35.25 32.51 6.16
N GLN A 493 -35.55 33.34 5.17
CA GLN A 493 -36.86 34.01 5.08
C GLN A 493 -38.00 33.03 4.80
N SER A 494 -37.75 31.96 4.04
CA SER A 494 -38.80 31.02 3.62
C SER A 494 -38.97 29.83 4.57
N LEU A 495 -37.88 29.33 5.14
CA LEU A 495 -37.85 28.10 5.96
C LEU A 495 -37.34 28.33 7.38
N GLY A 496 -36.87 29.53 7.72
CA GLY A 496 -36.27 29.85 9.03
C GLY A 496 -34.82 29.38 9.20
N LEU A 497 -34.28 28.62 8.24
CA LEU A 497 -32.95 28.03 8.28
C LEU A 497 -32.45 27.72 6.85
N THR A 498 -31.21 28.10 6.56
CA THR A 498 -30.49 27.67 5.36
C THR A 498 -29.77 26.34 5.60
N ALA A 499 -30.49 25.24 5.34
CA ALA A 499 -29.98 23.87 5.41
C ALA A 499 -30.70 22.95 4.40
N SER A 500 -30.17 21.72 4.22
CA SER A 500 -30.90 20.68 3.49
C SER A 500 -32.16 20.28 4.26
N THR A 501 -33.30 20.22 3.56
CA THR A 501 -34.60 19.82 4.14
C THR A 501 -34.85 18.32 4.10
N VAL A 502 -34.00 17.57 3.39
CA VAL A 502 -34.09 16.12 3.23
C VAL A 502 -32.73 15.45 3.41
N THR A 503 -32.76 14.20 3.82
CA THR A 503 -31.57 13.34 3.93
C THR A 503 -31.25 12.64 2.60
N LEU A 504 -30.01 12.14 2.46
CA LEU A 504 -29.59 11.39 1.28
C LEU A 504 -30.36 10.07 1.08
N ASP A 505 -30.86 9.48 2.16
CA ASP A 505 -31.58 8.21 2.10
C ASP A 505 -33.06 8.41 1.72
N GLU A 506 -33.68 9.51 2.17
CA GLU A 506 -35.04 9.90 1.75
C GLU A 506 -35.12 10.21 0.25
N LEU A 507 -34.02 10.68 -0.36
CA LEU A 507 -33.93 10.93 -1.81
C LEU A 507 -34.28 9.68 -2.64
N GLN A 508 -34.03 8.48 -2.11
CA GLN A 508 -34.36 7.24 -2.81
C GLN A 508 -35.86 6.93 -2.89
N ASN A 509 -36.68 7.63 -2.09
CA ASN A 509 -38.13 7.48 -2.04
C ASN A 509 -38.85 8.53 -2.89
N ALA A 510 -38.12 9.46 -3.52
CA ALA A 510 -38.71 10.49 -4.34
C ALA A 510 -39.30 9.91 -5.64
N ASP A 511 -40.53 10.29 -5.99
CA ASP A 511 -41.14 9.95 -7.29
C ASP A 511 -40.64 10.86 -8.41
N THR A 512 -40.20 12.07 -8.09
CA THR A 512 -39.68 13.05 -9.05
C THR A 512 -38.52 13.82 -8.42
N ILE A 513 -37.44 13.97 -9.18
CA ILE A 513 -36.21 14.66 -8.79
C ILE A 513 -35.94 15.75 -9.83
N VAL A 514 -35.95 17.00 -9.40
CA VAL A 514 -35.63 18.15 -10.26
C VAL A 514 -34.24 18.65 -9.91
N LEU A 515 -33.32 18.58 -10.88
CA LEU A 515 -31.95 19.05 -10.74
C LEU A 515 -31.79 20.38 -11.48
N ILE A 516 -31.33 21.40 -10.76
CA ILE A 516 -31.18 22.76 -11.29
C ILE A 516 -29.71 23.17 -11.18
N ASN A 517 -29.12 23.66 -12.27
CA ASN A 517 -27.73 24.16 -12.33
C ASN A 517 -26.67 23.25 -11.66
N SER A 518 -26.81 21.94 -11.82
CA SER A 518 -25.97 20.97 -11.11
C SER A 518 -25.16 20.11 -12.08
N ASN A 519 -23.93 19.75 -11.72
CA ASN A 519 -23.13 18.75 -12.42
C ASN A 519 -22.60 17.70 -11.44
N LEU A 520 -23.52 16.86 -10.97
CA LEU A 520 -23.28 15.91 -9.89
C LEU A 520 -22.15 14.91 -10.17
N THR A 521 -21.88 14.57 -11.43
CA THR A 521 -20.79 13.63 -11.77
C THR A 521 -19.44 14.13 -11.26
N HIS A 522 -19.23 15.45 -11.33
CA HIS A 522 -18.00 16.10 -10.89
C HIS A 522 -18.11 16.64 -9.47
N GLU A 523 -19.27 17.21 -9.13
CA GLU A 523 -19.52 17.88 -7.86
C GLU A 523 -19.74 16.88 -6.72
N ASN A 524 -20.60 15.88 -6.93
CA ASN A 524 -21.16 15.03 -5.89
C ASN A 524 -21.53 13.64 -6.45
N LEU A 525 -20.53 12.85 -6.86
CA LEU A 525 -20.76 11.55 -7.54
C LEU A 525 -21.67 10.60 -6.73
N VAL A 526 -21.49 10.52 -5.42
CA VAL A 526 -22.30 9.64 -4.56
C VAL A 526 -23.78 10.06 -4.54
N MET A 527 -24.06 11.37 -4.61
CA MET A 527 -25.43 11.86 -4.76
C MET A 527 -26.03 11.47 -6.12
N GLU A 528 -25.25 11.52 -7.20
CA GLU A 528 -25.71 11.01 -8.50
C GLU A 528 -26.03 9.52 -8.45
N LEU A 529 -25.26 8.71 -7.72
CA LEU A 529 -25.56 7.27 -7.54
C LEU A 529 -26.91 7.07 -6.84
N LYS A 530 -27.19 7.85 -5.80
CA LYS A 530 -28.48 7.82 -5.08
C LYS A 530 -29.66 8.20 -5.99
N ILE A 531 -29.49 9.21 -6.84
CA ILE A 531 -30.50 9.60 -7.84
C ILE A 531 -30.72 8.49 -8.86
N LYS A 532 -29.65 7.86 -9.35
CA LYS A 532 -29.74 6.71 -10.26
C LYS A 532 -30.43 5.50 -9.61
N GLU A 533 -30.25 5.30 -8.31
CA GLU A 533 -30.98 4.28 -7.54
C GLU A 533 -32.46 4.61 -7.41
N ALA A 534 -32.81 5.85 -7.09
CA ALA A 534 -34.21 6.32 -7.07
C ALA A 534 -34.87 6.11 -8.45
N GLN A 535 -34.14 6.44 -9.52
CA GLN A 535 -34.61 6.25 -10.89
C GLN A 535 -34.86 4.77 -11.23
N LYS A 536 -34.01 3.85 -10.75
CA LYS A 536 -34.25 2.39 -10.89
C LYS A 536 -35.54 1.94 -10.18
N LYS A 537 -35.95 2.63 -9.12
CA LYS A 537 -37.22 2.38 -8.41
C LYS A 537 -38.43 3.03 -9.09
N GLY A 538 -38.23 3.82 -10.16
CA GLY A 538 -39.29 4.46 -10.93
C GLY A 538 -39.30 5.99 -10.88
N ALA A 539 -38.40 6.62 -10.13
CA ALA A 539 -38.36 8.08 -10.02
C ALA A 539 -38.08 8.75 -11.38
N GLN A 540 -38.78 9.85 -11.65
CA GLN A 540 -38.51 10.69 -12.81
C GLN A 540 -37.43 11.72 -12.49
N VAL A 541 -36.47 11.92 -13.39
CA VAL A 541 -35.40 12.93 -13.24
C VAL A 541 -35.59 14.01 -14.30
N ILE A 542 -35.78 15.25 -13.86
CA ILE A 542 -35.86 16.44 -14.71
C ILE A 542 -34.59 17.26 -14.48
N LEU A 543 -33.90 17.62 -15.56
CA LEU A 543 -32.68 18.42 -15.51
C LEU A 543 -32.95 19.80 -16.10
N ILE A 544 -32.70 20.86 -15.32
CA ILE A 544 -32.75 22.26 -15.75
C ILE A 544 -31.33 22.80 -15.71
N ASN A 545 -30.65 22.76 -16.86
CA ASN A 545 -29.25 23.16 -16.99
C ASN A 545 -29.02 23.88 -18.32
N SER A 546 -28.16 24.91 -18.30
CA SER A 546 -27.71 25.62 -19.51
C SER A 546 -26.69 24.87 -20.37
N SER A 547 -26.27 23.68 -19.96
CA SER A 547 -25.34 22.83 -20.69
C SER A 547 -25.68 21.36 -20.51
N GLU A 548 -25.45 20.56 -21.56
CA GLU A 548 -25.60 19.12 -21.46
C GLU A 548 -24.55 18.53 -20.51
N ILE A 549 -24.99 17.68 -19.59
CA ILE A 549 -24.12 16.91 -18.70
C ILE A 549 -24.37 15.42 -18.92
N LYS A 550 -23.47 14.55 -18.42
CA LYS A 550 -23.60 13.09 -18.57
C LYS A 550 -24.93 12.55 -18.04
N LEU A 551 -25.46 13.15 -16.97
CA LEU A 551 -26.74 12.78 -16.38
C LEU A 551 -27.94 13.08 -17.30
N ALA A 552 -27.82 14.02 -18.25
CA ALA A 552 -28.89 14.36 -19.19
C ALA A 552 -29.34 13.16 -20.04
N LYS A 553 -28.43 12.21 -20.34
CA LYS A 553 -28.74 10.97 -21.06
C LYS A 553 -29.69 10.04 -20.31
N PHE A 554 -29.78 10.21 -18.99
CA PHE A 554 -30.65 9.43 -18.13
C PHE A 554 -31.87 10.25 -17.69
N ALA A 555 -31.85 11.58 -17.79
CA ALA A 555 -32.99 12.40 -17.42
C ALA A 555 -34.18 12.15 -18.36
N GLN A 556 -35.39 12.10 -17.81
CA GLN A 556 -36.63 12.05 -18.60
C GLN A 556 -36.80 13.30 -19.45
N GLN A 557 -36.40 14.45 -18.91
CA GLN A 557 -36.43 15.72 -19.61
C GLN A 557 -35.21 16.56 -19.25
N TRP A 558 -34.53 17.08 -20.27
CA TRP A 558 -33.54 18.14 -20.10
C TRP A 558 -34.07 19.44 -20.68
N ILE A 559 -34.23 20.44 -19.82
CA ILE A 559 -34.59 21.80 -20.17
C ILE A 559 -33.30 22.61 -20.27
N ASN A 560 -32.95 22.97 -21.50
CA ASN A 560 -31.80 23.82 -21.78
C ASN A 560 -32.15 25.29 -21.50
N SER A 561 -31.97 25.73 -20.25
CA SER A 561 -32.24 27.10 -19.84
C SER A 561 -31.10 28.05 -20.24
N VAL A 562 -31.44 29.27 -20.68
CA VAL A 562 -30.42 30.29 -20.95
C VAL A 562 -29.78 30.72 -19.62
N LYS A 563 -28.45 30.86 -19.60
CA LYS A 563 -27.72 31.30 -18.39
C LYS A 563 -28.32 32.60 -17.84
N GLY A 564 -28.59 32.64 -16.54
CA GLY A 564 -29.22 33.78 -15.87
C GLY A 564 -30.75 33.83 -15.97
N THR A 565 -31.40 32.90 -16.69
CA THR A 565 -32.88 32.94 -16.90
C THR A 565 -33.66 31.92 -16.08
N ASN A 566 -33.00 31.16 -15.20
CA ASN A 566 -33.67 30.10 -14.44
C ASN A 566 -34.82 30.62 -13.57
N THR A 567 -34.70 31.82 -12.99
CA THR A 567 -35.78 32.42 -12.20
C THR A 567 -37.04 32.64 -13.05
N TYR A 568 -36.90 33.11 -14.29
CA TYR A 568 -38.05 33.28 -15.20
C TYR A 568 -38.70 31.93 -15.53
N LEU A 569 -37.88 30.90 -15.79
CA LEU A 569 -38.37 29.55 -16.04
C LEU A 569 -39.15 28.99 -14.84
N LEU A 570 -38.61 29.12 -13.62
CA LEU A 570 -39.27 28.65 -12.40
C LEU A 570 -40.56 29.42 -12.14
N ASN A 571 -40.58 30.74 -12.36
CA ASN A 571 -41.81 31.54 -12.25
C ASN A 571 -42.87 31.12 -13.28
N ALA A 572 -42.46 30.84 -14.52
CA ALA A 572 -43.36 30.34 -15.56
C ALA A 572 -43.95 28.97 -15.21
N ILE A 573 -43.14 28.05 -14.67
CA ILE A 573 -43.59 26.74 -14.19
C ILE A 573 -44.61 26.92 -13.05
N SER A 574 -44.30 27.75 -12.06
CA SER A 574 -45.20 28.04 -10.94
C SER A 574 -46.54 28.62 -11.41
N ASN A 575 -46.53 29.60 -12.33
CA ASN A 575 -47.75 30.19 -12.90
C ASN A 575 -48.59 29.13 -13.65
N ALA A 576 -47.94 28.26 -14.43
CA ALA A 576 -48.62 27.18 -15.14
C ALA A 576 -49.26 26.16 -14.18
N LEU A 577 -48.58 25.80 -13.08
CA LEU A 577 -49.15 24.91 -12.06
C LEU A 577 -50.37 25.53 -11.38
N ILE A 578 -50.32 26.83 -11.05
CA ILE A 578 -51.43 27.57 -10.45
C ILE A 578 -52.62 27.66 -11.41
N LYS A 579 -52.41 28.07 -12.68
CA LYS A 579 -53.47 28.19 -13.69
C LYS A 579 -54.17 26.86 -13.98
N ASN A 580 -53.42 25.75 -13.92
CA ASN A 580 -53.94 24.41 -14.16
C ASN A 580 -54.48 23.72 -12.91
N GLY A 581 -54.50 24.39 -11.74
CA GLY A 581 -54.98 23.81 -10.48
C GLY A 581 -54.18 22.61 -9.99
N LYS A 582 -52.88 22.51 -10.36
CA LYS A 582 -51.97 21.42 -9.97
C LYS A 582 -51.12 21.82 -8.76
N ILE A 583 -51.77 22.27 -7.70
CA ILE A 583 -51.15 22.74 -6.45
C ILE A 583 -51.80 22.04 -5.25
N GLY A 584 -51.03 21.82 -4.19
CA GLY A 584 -51.55 21.26 -2.93
C GLY A 584 -52.24 22.35 -2.10
N THR A 585 -53.55 22.53 -2.28
CA THR A 585 -54.32 23.59 -1.62
C THR A 585 -54.27 23.49 -0.10
N ASP A 586 -54.36 22.27 0.44
CA ASP A 586 -54.34 22.02 1.87
C ASP A 586 -52.99 22.41 2.46
N PHE A 587 -51.89 22.05 1.79
CA PHE A 587 -50.54 22.42 2.23
C PHE A 587 -50.33 23.94 2.24
N ILE A 588 -50.82 24.63 1.20
CA ILE A 588 -50.72 26.09 1.10
C ILE A 588 -51.49 26.76 2.26
N SER A 589 -52.70 26.29 2.54
CA SER A 589 -53.53 26.80 3.64
C SER A 589 -52.89 26.57 5.01
N ASP A 590 -52.34 25.37 5.23
CA ASP A 590 -51.93 24.92 6.56
C ASP A 590 -50.50 25.32 6.93
N TYR A 591 -49.60 25.44 5.95
CA TYR A 591 -48.15 25.56 6.18
C TYR A 591 -47.48 26.77 5.52
N THR A 592 -48.23 27.63 4.81
CA THR A 592 -47.64 28.79 4.11
C THR A 592 -48.35 30.10 4.44
N ASN A 593 -47.71 31.23 4.11
CA ASN A 593 -48.28 32.57 4.15
C ASN A 593 -47.95 33.32 2.85
N GLY A 594 -48.63 34.43 2.58
CA GLY A 594 -48.33 35.28 1.41
C GLY A 594 -48.62 34.66 0.03
N PHE A 595 -49.39 33.56 -0.05
CA PHE A 595 -49.66 32.88 -1.33
C PHE A 595 -50.38 33.79 -2.34
N THR A 596 -51.34 34.61 -1.89
CA THR A 596 -52.05 35.56 -2.77
C THR A 596 -51.09 36.55 -3.40
N GLU A 597 -50.18 37.13 -2.61
CA GLU A 597 -49.17 38.08 -3.07
C GLU A 597 -48.20 37.44 -4.06
N PHE A 598 -47.76 36.20 -3.78
CA PHE A 598 -46.92 35.42 -4.71
C PHE A 598 -47.64 35.12 -6.02
N LYS A 599 -48.93 34.75 -5.95
CA LYS A 599 -49.76 34.49 -7.14
C LYS A 599 -49.92 35.75 -7.99
N ASP A 600 -50.15 36.91 -7.37
CA ASP A 600 -50.29 38.19 -8.06
C ASP A 600 -48.97 38.65 -8.69
N MET A 601 -47.83 38.37 -8.04
CA MET A 601 -46.49 38.63 -8.59
C MET A 601 -46.21 37.78 -9.86
N LEU A 602 -46.82 36.60 -9.98
CA LEU A 602 -46.64 35.69 -11.11
C LEU A 602 -47.60 35.96 -12.29
N ALA A 603 -48.69 36.70 -12.06
CA ALA A 603 -49.72 37.01 -13.05
C ALA A 603 -49.27 38.11 -14.01
#